data_AF-A0ABD5MC45-F1
#
_entry.id   AF-A0ABD5MC45-F1
#
_cell.length_a   1.000
_cell.length_b   1.000
_cell.length_c   1.000
_cell.angle_alpha   90.00
_cell.angle_beta   90.00
_cell.angle_gamma   90.00
#
_symmetry.space_group_name_H-M   'P 1'
#
loop_
_entity.id
_entity.type
_entity.pdbx_description
1 polymer ?
#
loop_
_entity_poly.entity_id
_entity_poly.type
_entity_poly.pdbx_seq_one_letter_code
_entity_poly.pdbx_strand_id
1 'polypeptide(L)'
;MTKWLHLRRTEAKTGLTPFEIRKRLPEDVVETQSGGFRCSRSIFRGLFGTRFEWRLVARESSYCLIEDVYVSSRLFLITALVLIGMLISTVITPIFSGFRFLLMMGVTNLFTFTFALLIWVQIGVDSPLQDVMRKGRNRDQYMPIASFVAGVLVLVVLLTRGSPFLQILAVFGAVLLSVVYWRYNEWVARWSFWWQKGLLQTVGRLPGVFGNYLIGLLLMTGLVALFLILMQYPSFSGLLRYSPFLFASISTALFLFIAAYCIRTFREAQQIEAVQFDQHGLDEFSRTESLVLALTAVLVSMGFAVLSVYALVGGLAFVSKTGPVTAYFVLFAALLPFFYVLGGVAYQLATFIYGNATLFLNSENRDLELSSEYPVRVLDSEICMAGAVSLFFREFIVVSEGLLDELEEEELEAVVAHEQAHLEYGDTRIAVLVGALSPFVFTGRNVLFSVLGFREREHRADEYAANKVGQESLADALDRLQSIRYESVHNVVPEFSPTINNFRSERVRNLWDRIYGFYYGNFALSDAHPSIEQRKTLLQSDSDSN
;
A
#
# COMPACT_ATOMS: atom_id res chain seq x y z
N MET A 1 -28.39 7.68 -27.37
CA MET A 1 -27.58 7.97 -26.17
C MET A 1 -26.65 6.81 -25.90
N THR A 2 -25.34 7.04 -25.87
CA THR A 2 -24.36 6.03 -25.47
C THR A 2 -24.64 5.66 -24.02
N LYS A 3 -24.92 4.38 -23.74
CA LYS A 3 -25.02 3.91 -22.35
C LYS A 3 -23.63 3.96 -21.71
N TRP A 4 -23.59 4.40 -20.47
CA TRP A 4 -22.39 4.48 -19.66
C TRP A 4 -22.51 3.44 -18.54
N LEU A 5 -21.41 2.76 -18.23
CA LEU A 5 -21.37 1.77 -17.17
C LEU A 5 -20.53 2.31 -16.02
N HIS A 6 -21.08 2.29 -14.82
CA HIS A 6 -20.38 2.63 -13.59
C HIS A 6 -19.16 1.71 -13.39
N LEU A 7 -17.97 2.30 -13.40
CA LEU A 7 -16.68 1.62 -13.26
C LEU A 7 -16.21 1.67 -11.80
N ARG A 8 -16.25 2.87 -11.21
CA ARG A 8 -15.70 3.15 -9.89
C ARG A 8 -16.50 4.26 -9.21
N ARG A 9 -16.70 4.15 -7.90
CA ARG A 9 -17.05 5.29 -7.04
C ARG A 9 -15.92 5.55 -6.06
N THR A 10 -15.59 6.83 -5.86
CA THR A 10 -14.68 7.28 -4.81
C THR A 10 -15.41 8.29 -3.94
N GLU A 11 -15.43 8.08 -2.64
CA GLU A 11 -15.93 9.06 -1.65
C GLU A 11 -14.74 9.57 -0.85
N ALA A 12 -14.61 10.88 -0.66
CA ALA A 12 -13.59 11.46 0.19
C ALA A 12 -14.15 12.66 0.97
N LYS A 13 -13.93 12.67 2.29
CA LYS A 13 -14.23 13.84 3.11
C LYS A 13 -13.16 14.89 2.87
N THR A 14 -13.56 16.10 2.54
CA THR A 14 -12.67 17.20 2.22
C THR A 14 -12.98 18.41 3.10
N GLY A 15 -11.92 19.06 3.58
CA GLY A 15 -12.01 20.37 4.24
C GLY A 15 -12.15 21.52 3.24
N LEU A 16 -12.04 21.26 1.94
CA LEU A 16 -12.18 22.27 0.91
C LEU A 16 -13.65 22.69 0.75
N THR A 17 -13.84 24.00 0.59
CA THR A 17 -15.12 24.61 0.25
C THR A 17 -15.55 24.23 -1.19
N PRO A 18 -16.86 24.31 -1.51
CA PRO A 18 -17.34 24.12 -2.88
C PRO A 18 -16.61 25.02 -3.90
N PHE A 19 -16.25 26.24 -3.50
CA PHE A 19 -15.54 27.19 -4.34
C PHE A 19 -14.09 26.75 -4.65
N GLU A 20 -13.35 26.27 -3.66
CA GLU A 20 -11.99 25.76 -3.86
C GLU A 20 -11.97 24.51 -4.74
N ILE A 21 -12.96 23.62 -4.58
CA ILE A 21 -13.13 22.45 -5.43
C ILE A 21 -13.45 22.88 -6.85
N ARG A 22 -14.33 23.87 -7.03
CA ARG A 22 -14.65 24.46 -8.35
C ARG A 22 -13.40 25.02 -9.03
N LYS A 23 -12.53 25.72 -8.30
CA LYS A 23 -11.29 26.30 -8.84
C LYS A 23 -10.30 25.24 -9.33
N ARG A 24 -10.36 24.03 -8.79
CA ARG A 24 -9.53 22.88 -9.20
C ARG A 24 -10.16 22.06 -10.34
N LEU A 25 -11.43 22.30 -10.65
CA LEU A 25 -12.09 21.62 -11.76
C LEU A 25 -11.66 22.23 -13.10
N PRO A 26 -11.58 21.41 -14.17
CA PRO A 26 -11.39 21.89 -15.53
C PRO A 26 -12.48 22.90 -15.96
N GLU A 27 -12.13 23.85 -16.82
CA GLU A 27 -13.06 24.90 -17.30
C GLU A 27 -14.25 24.34 -18.12
N ASP A 28 -14.12 23.16 -18.71
CA ASP A 28 -15.13 22.49 -19.53
C ASP A 28 -16.21 21.74 -18.71
N VAL A 29 -16.26 21.96 -17.40
CA VAL A 29 -17.21 21.31 -16.50
C VAL A 29 -18.60 21.95 -16.59
N VAL A 30 -19.62 21.13 -16.87
CA VAL A 30 -21.02 21.55 -16.88
C VAL A 30 -21.62 21.43 -15.48
N GLU A 31 -22.05 22.56 -14.91
CA GLU A 31 -22.81 22.62 -13.66
C GLU A 31 -24.28 22.29 -13.95
N THR A 32 -24.84 21.33 -13.21
CA THR A 32 -26.26 20.94 -13.38
C THR A 32 -27.15 21.75 -12.44
N GLN A 33 -28.25 22.30 -12.95
CA GLN A 33 -29.09 23.34 -12.31
C GLN A 33 -29.83 22.95 -11.00
N SER A 34 -29.52 21.81 -10.38
CA SER A 34 -30.28 21.30 -9.23
C SER A 34 -29.55 21.52 -7.90
N GLY A 35 -29.60 22.74 -7.35
CA GLY A 35 -29.44 23.05 -5.91
C GLY A 35 -28.25 22.45 -5.15
N GLY A 36 -27.21 21.97 -5.85
CA GLY A 36 -26.08 21.27 -5.28
C GLY A 36 -24.98 21.12 -6.32
N PHE A 37 -23.73 21.12 -5.86
CA PHE A 37 -22.57 21.03 -6.73
C PHE A 37 -22.54 19.65 -7.42
N ARG A 38 -22.96 19.61 -8.68
CA ARG A 38 -22.85 18.44 -9.55
C ARG A 38 -22.25 18.84 -10.88
N CYS A 39 -21.12 18.23 -11.15
CA CYS A 39 -20.24 18.52 -12.26
C CYS A 39 -19.99 17.24 -13.04
N SER A 40 -19.91 17.30 -14.37
CA SER A 40 -19.51 16.13 -15.16
C SER A 40 -18.55 16.50 -16.28
N ARG A 41 -17.65 15.57 -16.60
CA ARG A 41 -16.70 15.70 -17.69
C ARG A 41 -16.58 14.37 -18.43
N SER A 42 -16.59 14.41 -19.75
CA SER A 42 -16.33 13.23 -20.58
C SER A 42 -14.99 13.37 -21.29
N ILE A 43 -14.07 12.46 -21.03
CA ILE A 43 -12.75 12.38 -21.66
C ILE A 43 -12.79 11.21 -22.65
N PHE A 44 -12.57 11.50 -23.93
CA PHE A 44 -12.42 10.48 -24.97
C PHE A 44 -10.93 10.28 -25.27
N ARG A 45 -10.40 9.09 -25.00
CA ARG A 45 -9.06 8.67 -25.42
C ARG A 45 -9.19 7.49 -26.37
N GLY A 46 -9.10 7.76 -27.67
CA GLY A 46 -9.26 6.75 -28.72
C GLY A 46 -10.69 6.16 -28.76
N LEU A 47 -10.79 4.83 -28.79
CA LEU A 47 -12.07 4.11 -28.85
C LEU A 47 -12.88 4.13 -27.54
N PHE A 48 -12.27 4.60 -26.46
CA PHE A 48 -12.83 4.51 -25.11
C PHE A 48 -13.14 5.90 -24.57
N GLY A 49 -14.42 6.12 -24.26
CA GLY A 49 -14.86 7.28 -23.50
C GLY A 49 -14.87 6.92 -22.01
N THR A 50 -14.38 7.83 -21.18
CA THR A 50 -14.56 7.82 -19.73
C THR A 50 -15.31 9.07 -19.31
N ARG A 51 -16.33 8.94 -18.48
CA ARG A 51 -17.11 10.05 -17.94
C ARG A 51 -16.91 10.09 -16.44
N PHE A 52 -16.61 11.27 -15.93
CA PHE A 52 -16.52 11.56 -14.50
C PHE A 52 -17.75 12.37 -14.12
N GLU A 53 -18.33 12.05 -12.98
CA GLU A 53 -19.35 12.85 -12.33
C GLU A 53 -18.91 13.11 -10.90
N TRP A 54 -18.84 14.39 -10.53
CA TRP A 54 -18.55 14.80 -9.17
C TRP A 54 -19.80 15.36 -8.53
N ARG A 55 -19.99 15.00 -7.26
CA ARG A 55 -21.07 15.51 -6.41
C ARG A 55 -20.48 15.91 -5.08
N LEU A 56 -20.84 17.10 -4.61
CA LEU A 56 -20.53 17.52 -3.26
C LEU A 56 -21.75 17.34 -2.37
N VAL A 57 -21.58 16.63 -1.26
CA VAL A 57 -22.64 16.40 -0.27
C VAL A 57 -22.20 17.08 1.03
N ALA A 58 -22.97 18.07 1.48
CA ALA A 58 -22.73 18.70 2.77
C ALA A 58 -22.94 17.70 3.92
N ARG A 59 -22.04 17.74 4.90
CA ARG A 59 -22.12 17.06 6.20
C ARG A 59 -21.98 18.13 7.30
N GLU A 60 -22.32 17.80 8.54
CA GLU A 60 -22.45 18.76 9.64
C GLU A 60 -21.24 19.70 9.82
N SER A 61 -20.02 19.24 9.54
CA SER A 61 -18.77 20.02 9.67
C SER A 61 -17.83 19.92 8.47
N SER A 62 -18.25 19.29 7.37
CA SER A 62 -17.37 19.02 6.23
C SER A 62 -18.15 18.77 4.94
N TYR A 63 -17.43 18.69 3.83
CA TYR A 63 -18.00 18.27 2.56
C TYR A 63 -17.52 16.86 2.20
N CYS A 64 -18.42 16.04 1.69
CA CYS A 64 -18.04 14.76 1.08
C CYS A 64 -18.04 14.94 -0.44
N LEU A 65 -16.87 14.80 -1.05
CA LEU A 65 -16.70 14.77 -2.49
C LEU A 65 -16.90 13.32 -2.96
N ILE A 66 -17.91 13.12 -3.81
CA ILE A 66 -18.23 11.83 -4.42
C ILE A 66 -17.86 11.93 -5.89
N GLU A 67 -16.96 11.06 -6.36
CA GLU A 67 -16.67 10.85 -7.76
C GLU A 67 -17.28 9.53 -8.23
N ASP A 68 -18.10 9.59 -9.27
CA ASP A 68 -18.53 8.45 -10.04
C ASP A 68 -17.80 8.44 -11.39
N VAL A 69 -17.06 7.36 -11.66
CA VAL A 69 -16.37 7.14 -12.93
C VAL A 69 -17.17 6.13 -13.74
N TYR A 70 -17.45 6.46 -14.98
CA TYR A 70 -18.17 5.62 -15.92
C TYR A 70 -17.34 5.36 -17.17
N VAL A 71 -17.43 4.14 -17.69
CA VAL A 71 -16.83 3.76 -18.97
C VAL A 71 -17.90 3.59 -20.03
N SER A 72 -17.51 3.78 -21.30
CA SER A 72 -18.42 3.55 -22.42
C SER A 72 -18.89 2.09 -22.43
N SER A 73 -20.17 1.87 -22.74
CA SER A 73 -20.70 0.51 -22.84
C SER A 73 -19.99 -0.33 -23.93
N ARG A 74 -19.40 0.33 -24.94
CA ARG A 74 -18.56 -0.35 -25.95
C ARG A 74 -17.35 -1.05 -25.34
N LEU A 75 -16.69 -0.42 -24.37
CA LEU A 75 -15.52 -1.00 -23.70
C LEU A 75 -15.90 -2.29 -22.95
N PHE A 76 -17.03 -2.27 -22.23
CA PHE A 76 -17.53 -3.47 -21.57
C PHE A 76 -17.92 -4.56 -22.55
N LEU A 77 -18.60 -4.22 -23.65
CA LEU A 77 -18.97 -5.20 -24.66
C LEU A 77 -17.73 -5.90 -25.24
N ILE A 78 -16.69 -5.13 -25.57
CA ILE A 78 -15.41 -5.67 -26.02
C ILE A 78 -14.81 -6.58 -24.94
N THR A 79 -14.80 -6.13 -23.68
CA THR A 79 -14.27 -6.90 -22.53
C THR A 79 -15.01 -8.23 -22.34
N ALA A 80 -16.35 -8.21 -22.41
CA ALA A 80 -17.19 -9.39 -22.29
C ALA A 80 -17.00 -10.35 -23.47
N LEU A 81 -16.93 -9.85 -24.71
CA LEU A 81 -16.66 -10.66 -25.90
C LEU A 81 -15.29 -11.33 -25.83
N VAL A 82 -14.28 -10.59 -25.35
CA VAL A 82 -12.93 -11.11 -25.12
C VAL A 82 -12.96 -12.23 -24.09
N LEU A 83 -13.63 -12.05 -22.94
CA LEU A 83 -13.79 -13.09 -21.92
C LEU A 83 -14.51 -14.32 -22.46
N ILE A 84 -15.65 -14.14 -23.14
CA ILE A 84 -16.40 -15.24 -23.75
C ILE A 84 -15.53 -15.99 -24.76
N GLY A 85 -14.75 -15.27 -25.58
CA GLY A 85 -13.77 -15.84 -26.51
C GLY A 85 -12.73 -16.70 -25.79
N MET A 86 -12.19 -16.23 -24.65
CA MET A 86 -11.27 -17.03 -23.81
C MET A 86 -11.94 -18.30 -23.29
N LEU A 87 -13.16 -18.21 -22.77
CA LEU A 87 -13.87 -19.36 -22.19
C LEU A 87 -14.21 -20.39 -23.27
N ILE A 88 -14.76 -19.96 -24.41
CA ILE A 88 -15.06 -20.82 -25.57
C ILE A 88 -13.78 -21.51 -26.05
N SER A 89 -12.69 -20.75 -26.20
CA SER A 89 -11.43 -21.32 -26.64
C SER A 89 -10.90 -22.36 -25.64
N THR A 90 -11.05 -22.13 -24.33
CA THR A 90 -10.65 -23.09 -23.30
C THR A 90 -11.44 -24.40 -23.36
N VAL A 91 -12.76 -24.33 -23.62
CA VAL A 91 -13.61 -25.52 -23.74
C VAL A 91 -13.35 -26.29 -25.05
N ILE A 92 -13.08 -25.57 -26.13
CA ILE A 92 -12.92 -26.14 -27.47
C ILE A 92 -11.50 -26.68 -27.71
N THR A 93 -10.47 -26.06 -27.11
CA THR A 93 -9.06 -26.40 -27.31
C THR A 93 -8.75 -27.90 -27.10
N PRO A 94 -9.27 -28.58 -26.06
CA PRO A 94 -9.06 -30.01 -25.86
C PRO A 94 -9.61 -30.92 -26.97
N ILE A 95 -10.53 -30.43 -27.80
CA ILE A 95 -11.15 -31.19 -28.91
C ILE A 95 -10.20 -31.27 -30.12
N PHE A 96 -9.26 -30.34 -30.24
CA PHE A 96 -8.35 -30.24 -31.37
C PHE A 96 -6.95 -30.78 -31.05
N SER A 97 -6.29 -31.37 -32.04
CA SER A 97 -4.90 -31.85 -31.97
C SER A 97 -4.00 -31.18 -33.02
N GLY A 98 -2.69 -31.26 -32.81
CA GLY A 98 -1.68 -30.79 -33.76
C GLY A 98 -1.70 -29.27 -34.02
N PHE A 99 -1.64 -28.85 -35.27
CA PHE A 99 -1.57 -27.43 -35.64
C PHE A 99 -2.81 -26.63 -35.24
N ARG A 100 -4.00 -27.24 -35.31
CA ARG A 100 -5.28 -26.57 -34.94
C ARG A 100 -5.32 -26.19 -33.47
N PHE A 101 -4.70 -27.01 -32.63
CA PHE A 101 -4.52 -26.72 -31.21
C PHE A 101 -3.65 -25.49 -30.97
N LEU A 102 -2.52 -25.37 -31.69
CA LEU A 102 -1.63 -24.20 -31.60
C LEU A 102 -2.36 -22.90 -32.01
N LEU A 103 -3.19 -22.96 -33.04
CA LEU A 103 -3.97 -21.82 -33.52
C LEU A 103 -5.02 -21.39 -32.48
N MET A 104 -5.74 -22.33 -31.88
CA MET A 104 -6.71 -22.03 -30.81
C MET A 104 -6.05 -21.46 -29.54
N MET A 105 -4.85 -21.95 -29.21
CA MET A 105 -4.05 -21.36 -28.14
C MET A 105 -3.66 -19.91 -28.46
N GLY A 106 -3.17 -19.64 -29.67
CA GLY A 106 -2.88 -18.28 -30.14
C GLY A 106 -4.07 -17.33 -29.98
N VAL A 107 -5.28 -17.81 -30.28
CA VAL A 107 -6.54 -17.06 -30.10
C VAL A 107 -6.82 -16.79 -28.62
N THR A 108 -6.70 -17.79 -27.73
CA THR A 108 -6.86 -17.60 -26.28
C THR A 108 -5.91 -16.52 -25.74
N ASN A 109 -4.68 -16.50 -26.25
CA ASN A 109 -3.64 -15.57 -25.79
C ASN A 109 -3.90 -14.15 -26.22
N LEU A 110 -4.31 -13.97 -27.48
CA LEU A 110 -4.70 -12.67 -28.01
C LEU A 110 -5.83 -12.09 -27.17
N PHE A 111 -6.82 -12.92 -26.81
CA PHE A 111 -7.90 -12.49 -25.94
C PHE A 111 -7.41 -12.15 -24.52
N THR A 112 -6.57 -12.99 -23.91
CA THR A 112 -6.01 -12.74 -22.57
C THR A 112 -5.23 -11.43 -22.52
N PHE A 113 -4.35 -11.20 -23.50
CA PHE A 113 -3.56 -9.97 -23.59
C PHE A 113 -4.45 -8.74 -23.83
N THR A 114 -5.43 -8.86 -24.71
CA THR A 114 -6.41 -7.79 -24.96
C THR A 114 -7.18 -7.47 -23.69
N PHE A 115 -7.63 -8.47 -22.94
CA PHE A 115 -8.33 -8.30 -21.67
C PHE A 115 -7.47 -7.55 -20.65
N ALA A 116 -6.22 -7.99 -20.48
CA ALA A 116 -5.26 -7.36 -19.60
C ALA A 116 -5.04 -5.88 -19.98
N LEU A 117 -4.82 -5.58 -21.27
CA LEU A 117 -4.67 -4.22 -21.76
C LEU A 117 -5.91 -3.36 -21.46
N LEU A 118 -7.12 -3.90 -21.66
CA LEU A 118 -8.37 -3.19 -21.37
C LEU A 118 -8.50 -2.87 -19.88
N ILE A 119 -8.16 -3.80 -18.99
CA ILE A 119 -8.10 -3.56 -17.55
C ILE A 119 -7.09 -2.44 -17.23
N TRP A 120 -5.89 -2.50 -17.81
CA TRP A 120 -4.87 -1.49 -17.56
C TRP A 120 -5.31 -0.09 -17.99
N VAL A 121 -5.94 0.03 -19.15
CA VAL A 121 -6.49 1.31 -19.61
C VAL A 121 -7.59 1.81 -18.66
N GLN A 122 -8.46 0.93 -18.16
CA GLN A 122 -9.53 1.31 -17.24
C GLN A 122 -9.01 1.79 -15.89
N ILE A 123 -7.96 1.16 -15.38
CA ILE A 123 -7.38 1.51 -14.08
C ILE A 123 -6.51 2.75 -14.20
N GLY A 124 -5.85 2.93 -15.35
CA GLY A 124 -5.00 4.08 -15.63
C GLY A 124 -5.72 5.40 -15.86
N VAL A 125 -7.04 5.46 -15.68
CA VAL A 125 -7.77 6.70 -15.80
C VAL A 125 -7.65 7.51 -14.50
N ASP A 126 -6.70 8.46 -14.52
CA ASP A 126 -6.54 9.42 -13.45
C ASP A 126 -7.70 10.42 -13.43
N SER A 127 -8.18 10.69 -12.22
CA SER A 127 -9.21 11.70 -11.99
C SER A 127 -8.61 13.10 -12.10
N PRO A 128 -9.30 14.05 -12.75
CA PRO A 128 -8.99 15.48 -12.64
C PRO A 128 -8.92 16.01 -11.19
N LEU A 129 -9.59 15.36 -10.25
CA LEU A 129 -9.58 15.68 -8.81
C LEU A 129 -8.82 14.64 -7.98
N GLN A 130 -7.93 13.85 -8.60
CA GLN A 130 -7.19 12.79 -7.90
C GLN A 130 -6.41 13.33 -6.70
N ASP A 131 -5.81 14.52 -6.79
CA ASP A 131 -5.07 15.13 -5.68
C ASP A 131 -5.97 15.52 -4.51
N VAL A 132 -7.19 16.01 -4.80
CA VAL A 132 -8.19 16.32 -3.77
C VAL A 132 -8.65 15.02 -3.10
N MET A 133 -8.91 13.98 -3.90
CA MET A 133 -9.32 12.67 -3.40
C MET A 133 -8.22 11.98 -2.58
N ARG A 134 -6.96 12.12 -2.98
CA ARG A 134 -5.79 11.59 -2.25
C ARG A 134 -5.61 12.25 -0.89
N LYS A 135 -5.87 13.55 -0.79
CA LYS A 135 -5.77 14.32 0.46
C LYS A 135 -7.04 14.31 1.31
N GLY A 136 -8.13 13.71 0.83
CA GLY A 136 -9.38 13.65 1.58
C GLY A 136 -9.38 12.53 2.62
N ARG A 137 -10.00 12.77 3.78
CA ARG A 137 -10.16 11.75 4.83
C ARG A 137 -11.11 10.65 4.37
N ASN A 138 -10.88 9.42 4.85
CA ASN A 138 -11.77 8.27 4.62
C ASN A 138 -12.07 8.07 3.12
N ARG A 139 -11.00 7.94 2.33
CA ARG A 139 -11.15 7.68 0.90
C ARG A 139 -11.64 6.25 0.70
N ASP A 140 -12.94 6.10 0.51
CA ASP A 140 -13.49 4.82 0.16
C ASP A 140 -13.54 4.69 -1.37
N GLN A 141 -12.86 3.67 -1.89
CA GLN A 141 -12.87 3.35 -3.31
C GLN A 141 -13.61 2.05 -3.57
N TYR A 142 -14.60 2.12 -4.44
CA TYR A 142 -15.50 1.02 -4.76
C TYR A 142 -15.37 0.65 -6.23
N MET A 143 -15.23 -0.63 -6.51
CA MET A 143 -15.11 -1.17 -7.87
C MET A 143 -16.19 -2.22 -8.12
N PRO A 144 -17.37 -1.83 -8.64
CA PRO A 144 -18.40 -2.77 -9.09
C PRO A 144 -17.87 -3.85 -10.04
N ILE A 145 -16.89 -3.49 -10.87
CA ILE A 145 -16.27 -4.43 -11.82
C ILE A 145 -15.48 -5.55 -11.11
N ALA A 146 -14.96 -5.30 -9.90
CA ALA A 146 -14.26 -6.33 -9.13
C ALA A 146 -15.21 -7.47 -8.73
N SER A 147 -16.46 -7.15 -8.40
CA SER A 147 -17.50 -8.15 -8.10
C SER A 147 -17.88 -8.97 -9.33
N PHE A 148 -17.88 -8.36 -10.52
CA PHE A 148 -18.03 -9.09 -11.78
C PHE A 148 -16.85 -10.05 -12.02
N VAL A 149 -15.61 -9.58 -11.84
CA VAL A 149 -14.40 -10.40 -11.98
C VAL A 149 -14.42 -11.56 -10.98
N ALA A 150 -14.82 -11.33 -9.73
CA ALA A 150 -14.97 -12.39 -8.72
C ALA A 150 -15.99 -13.46 -9.15
N GLY A 151 -17.15 -13.04 -9.69
CA GLY A 151 -18.14 -13.96 -10.25
C GLY A 151 -17.59 -14.79 -11.41
N VAL A 152 -16.81 -14.17 -12.31
CA VAL A 152 -16.14 -14.87 -13.42
C VAL A 152 -15.09 -15.86 -12.90
N LEU A 153 -14.31 -15.51 -11.87
CA LEU A 153 -13.30 -16.39 -11.28
C LEU A 153 -13.91 -17.68 -10.73
N VAL A 154 -15.08 -17.61 -10.08
CA VAL A 154 -15.82 -18.81 -9.65
C VAL A 154 -16.17 -19.71 -10.83
N LEU A 155 -16.60 -19.12 -11.96
CA LEU A 155 -16.90 -19.87 -13.18
C LEU A 155 -15.64 -20.49 -13.80
N VAL A 156 -14.48 -19.84 -13.71
CA VAL A 156 -13.19 -20.39 -14.14
C VAL A 156 -12.79 -21.61 -13.31
N VAL A 157 -13.06 -21.62 -12.01
CA VAL A 157 -12.83 -22.81 -11.16
C VAL A 157 -13.74 -23.96 -11.60
N LEU A 158 -15.01 -23.67 -11.90
CA LEU A 158 -15.93 -24.69 -12.43
C LEU A 158 -15.50 -25.19 -13.82
N LEU A 159 -14.91 -24.33 -14.66
CA LEU A 159 -14.36 -24.75 -15.94
C LEU A 159 -13.16 -25.68 -15.80
N THR A 160 -12.30 -25.41 -14.81
CA THR A 160 -11.06 -26.18 -14.61
C THR A 160 -11.28 -27.48 -13.85
N ARG A 161 -12.33 -27.59 -13.03
CA ARG A 161 -12.60 -28.81 -12.22
C ARG A 161 -13.91 -29.53 -12.55
N GLY A 162 -14.76 -28.92 -13.35
CA GLY A 162 -16.07 -29.46 -13.70
C GLY A 162 -16.01 -30.50 -14.81
N SER A 163 -17.02 -31.36 -14.85
CA SER A 163 -17.31 -32.21 -16.01
C SER A 163 -17.55 -31.36 -17.26
N PRO A 164 -17.47 -31.92 -18.48
CA PRO A 164 -17.77 -31.18 -19.72
C PRO A 164 -19.13 -30.46 -19.68
N PHE A 165 -20.11 -31.05 -19.01
CA PHE A 165 -21.41 -30.42 -18.77
C PHE A 165 -21.29 -29.16 -17.91
N LEU A 166 -20.57 -29.22 -16.78
CA LEU A 166 -20.31 -28.06 -15.93
C LEU A 166 -19.49 -26.98 -16.63
N GLN A 167 -18.59 -27.36 -17.54
CA GLN A 167 -17.83 -26.42 -18.35
C GLN A 167 -18.74 -25.62 -19.29
N ILE A 168 -19.64 -26.31 -20.00
CA ILE A 168 -20.65 -25.66 -20.84
C ILE A 168 -21.54 -24.74 -19.99
N LEU A 169 -22.00 -25.22 -18.83
CA LEU A 169 -22.82 -24.44 -17.90
C LEU A 169 -22.08 -23.18 -17.41
N ALA A 170 -20.76 -23.26 -17.19
CA ALA A 170 -19.96 -22.12 -16.78
C ALA A 170 -19.83 -21.06 -17.90
N VAL A 171 -19.75 -21.46 -19.17
CA VAL A 171 -19.80 -20.52 -20.31
C VAL A 171 -21.16 -19.81 -20.35
N PHE A 172 -22.26 -20.55 -20.26
CA PHE A 172 -23.61 -19.96 -20.19
C PHE A 172 -23.77 -19.06 -18.97
N GLY A 173 -23.22 -19.46 -17.82
CA GLY A 173 -23.17 -18.67 -16.60
C GLY A 173 -22.43 -17.35 -16.81
N ALA A 174 -21.30 -17.35 -17.53
CA ALA A 174 -20.53 -16.14 -17.81
C ALA A 174 -21.27 -15.19 -18.75
N VAL A 175 -21.95 -15.72 -19.77
CA VAL A 175 -22.82 -14.94 -20.67
C VAL A 175 -23.98 -14.33 -19.88
N LEU A 176 -24.68 -15.14 -19.08
CA LEU A 176 -25.79 -14.68 -18.25
C LEU A 176 -25.32 -13.59 -17.26
N LEU A 177 -24.22 -13.82 -16.57
CA LEU A 177 -23.62 -12.85 -15.65
C LEU A 177 -23.29 -11.53 -16.36
N SER A 178 -22.76 -11.60 -17.58
CA SER A 178 -22.45 -10.41 -18.40
C SER A 178 -23.71 -9.65 -18.82
N VAL A 179 -24.78 -10.35 -19.21
CA VAL A 179 -26.07 -9.77 -19.56
C VAL A 179 -26.74 -9.13 -18.35
N VAL A 180 -26.74 -9.82 -17.21
CA VAL A 180 -27.27 -9.31 -15.93
C VAL A 180 -26.51 -8.05 -15.53
N TYR A 181 -25.17 -8.08 -15.57
CA TYR A 181 -24.35 -6.91 -15.25
C TYR A 181 -24.65 -5.74 -16.19
N TRP A 182 -24.75 -5.97 -17.50
CA TRP A 182 -25.09 -4.92 -18.47
C TRP A 182 -26.47 -4.32 -18.24
N ARG A 183 -27.49 -5.17 -17.99
CA ARG A 183 -28.89 -4.75 -17.86
C ARG A 183 -29.16 -4.06 -16.52
N TYR A 184 -28.52 -4.53 -15.46
CA TYR A 184 -28.77 -4.13 -14.07
C TYR A 184 -27.56 -3.46 -13.42
N ASN A 185 -26.68 -2.82 -14.21
CA ASN A 185 -25.41 -2.28 -13.72
C ASN A 185 -25.58 -1.36 -12.51
N GLU A 186 -26.54 -0.43 -12.51
CA GLU A 186 -26.75 0.46 -11.36
C GLU A 186 -27.19 -0.28 -10.09
N TRP A 187 -27.91 -1.39 -10.24
CA TRP A 187 -28.30 -2.22 -9.11
C TRP A 187 -27.10 -3.03 -8.60
N VAL A 188 -26.33 -3.67 -9.50
CA VAL A 188 -25.10 -4.38 -9.15
C VAL A 188 -24.07 -3.45 -8.51
N ALA A 189 -23.89 -2.25 -9.05
CA ALA A 189 -22.99 -1.24 -8.51
C ALA A 189 -23.40 -0.79 -7.11
N ARG A 190 -24.70 -0.58 -6.86
CA ARG A 190 -25.21 -0.24 -5.52
C ARG A 190 -25.01 -1.37 -4.50
N TRP A 191 -25.30 -2.61 -4.88
CA TRP A 191 -25.09 -3.77 -4.01
C TRP A 191 -23.62 -4.02 -3.74
N SER A 192 -22.79 -3.96 -4.79
CA SER A 192 -21.34 -4.06 -4.68
C SER A 192 -20.77 -2.97 -3.78
N PHE A 193 -21.26 -1.73 -3.92
CA PHE A 193 -20.89 -0.63 -3.04
C PHE A 193 -21.26 -0.92 -1.60
N TRP A 194 -22.48 -1.35 -1.32
CA TRP A 194 -22.92 -1.62 0.05
C TRP A 194 -22.10 -2.73 0.72
N TRP A 195 -21.84 -3.82 -0.01
CA TRP A 195 -21.03 -4.93 0.49
C TRP A 195 -19.56 -4.53 0.69
N GLN A 196 -18.95 -3.88 -0.32
CA GLN A 196 -17.58 -3.39 -0.23
C GLN A 196 -17.44 -2.35 0.87
N LYS A 197 -18.46 -1.51 1.11
CA LYS A 197 -18.48 -0.53 2.20
C LYS A 197 -18.52 -1.20 3.56
N GLY A 198 -19.37 -2.21 3.76
CA GLY A 198 -19.37 -2.96 5.02
C GLY A 198 -18.02 -3.62 5.30
N LEU A 199 -17.40 -4.18 4.26
CA LEU A 199 -16.06 -4.76 4.35
C LEU A 199 -15.00 -3.68 4.67
N LEU A 200 -14.98 -2.58 3.91
CA LEU A 200 -14.06 -1.47 4.09
C LEU A 200 -14.26 -0.74 5.41
N GLN A 201 -15.47 -0.70 5.97
CA GLN A 201 -15.71 -0.14 7.31
C GLN A 201 -15.16 -1.06 8.41
N THR A 202 -15.21 -2.38 8.18
CA THR A 202 -14.61 -3.36 9.10
C THR A 202 -13.09 -3.30 9.02
N VAL A 203 -12.54 -3.20 7.80
CA VAL A 203 -11.09 -3.10 7.52
C VAL A 203 -10.55 -1.70 7.80
N GLY A 204 -11.37 -0.66 7.69
CA GLY A 204 -10.98 0.74 7.83
C GLY A 204 -10.67 1.15 9.26
N ARG A 205 -10.99 0.27 10.23
CA ARG A 205 -10.44 0.36 11.58
C ARG A 205 -9.00 -0.12 11.67
N LEU A 206 -8.47 -0.81 10.68
CA LEU A 206 -7.08 -1.28 10.70
C LEU A 206 -6.14 -0.14 10.30
N PRO A 207 -4.91 -0.10 10.84
CA PRO A 207 -3.87 0.76 10.29
C PRO A 207 -3.73 0.49 8.79
N GLY A 208 -3.78 1.50 7.94
CA GLY A 208 -3.85 1.23 6.51
C GLY A 208 -2.53 0.64 5.95
N VAL A 209 -1.37 0.89 6.59
CA VAL A 209 -0.12 0.14 6.34
C VAL A 209 -0.33 -1.36 6.56
N PHE A 210 -0.96 -1.74 7.68
CA PHE A 210 -1.29 -3.12 8.01
C PHE A 210 -2.31 -3.72 7.06
N GLY A 211 -3.41 -3.01 6.77
CA GLY A 211 -4.46 -3.47 5.87
C GLY A 211 -3.93 -3.74 4.45
N ASN A 212 -3.13 -2.81 3.92
CA ASN A 212 -2.50 -2.98 2.61
C ASN A 212 -1.49 -4.12 2.58
N TYR A 213 -0.73 -4.30 3.67
CA TYR A 213 0.20 -5.42 3.78
C TYR A 213 -0.55 -6.75 3.70
N LEU A 214 -1.64 -6.90 4.45
CA LEU A 214 -2.45 -8.11 4.48
C LEU A 214 -3.09 -8.39 3.11
N ILE A 215 -3.67 -7.36 2.47
CA ILE A 215 -4.25 -7.48 1.13
C ILE A 215 -3.17 -7.89 0.12
N GLY A 216 -1.98 -7.26 0.18
CA GLY A 216 -0.85 -7.60 -0.67
C GLY A 216 -0.43 -9.07 -0.52
N LEU A 217 -0.26 -9.54 0.72
CA LEU A 217 0.05 -10.94 1.00
C LEU A 217 -1.05 -11.88 0.51
N LEU A 218 -2.32 -11.57 0.75
CA LEU A 218 -3.46 -12.39 0.29
C LEU A 218 -3.50 -12.49 -1.23
N LEU A 219 -3.28 -11.39 -1.94
CA LEU A 219 -3.21 -11.39 -3.40
C LEU A 219 -2.04 -12.25 -3.91
N MET A 220 -0.86 -12.09 -3.32
CA MET A 220 0.31 -12.91 -3.67
C MET A 220 0.08 -14.40 -3.35
N THR A 221 -0.52 -14.70 -2.20
CA THR A 221 -0.93 -16.05 -1.80
C THR A 221 -1.88 -16.65 -2.83
N GLY A 222 -2.89 -15.89 -3.23
CA GLY A 222 -3.87 -16.29 -4.24
C GLY A 222 -3.23 -16.57 -5.60
N LEU A 223 -2.25 -15.76 -6.01
CA LEU A 223 -1.48 -15.98 -7.24
C LEU A 223 -0.65 -17.27 -7.17
N VAL A 224 0.05 -17.49 -6.05
CA VAL A 224 0.83 -18.72 -5.82
C VAL A 224 -0.07 -19.96 -5.78
N ALA A 225 -1.21 -19.89 -5.09
CA ALA A 225 -2.17 -20.97 -5.02
C ALA A 225 -2.80 -21.28 -6.39
N LEU A 226 -3.21 -20.25 -7.13
CA LEU A 226 -3.72 -20.40 -8.50
C LEU A 226 -2.67 -21.08 -9.39
N PHE A 227 -1.42 -20.63 -9.30
CA PHE A 227 -0.32 -21.25 -10.03
C PHE A 227 -0.17 -22.73 -9.68
N LEU A 228 -0.17 -23.10 -8.40
CA LEU A 228 -0.11 -24.50 -7.97
C LEU A 228 -1.28 -25.34 -8.50
N ILE A 229 -2.48 -24.78 -8.49
CA ILE A 229 -3.68 -25.46 -9.02
C ILE A 229 -3.54 -25.71 -10.52
N LEU A 230 -3.09 -24.72 -11.28
CA LEU A 230 -2.88 -24.85 -12.73
C LEU A 230 -1.85 -25.93 -13.06
N MET A 231 -0.77 -25.98 -12.27
CA MET A 231 0.32 -26.95 -12.44
C MET A 231 -0.08 -28.40 -12.19
N GLN A 232 -1.11 -28.64 -11.36
CA GLN A 232 -1.63 -29.98 -11.12
C GLN A 232 -2.52 -30.49 -12.26
N TYR A 233 -2.92 -29.64 -13.21
CA TYR A 233 -3.88 -30.02 -14.23
C TYR A 233 -3.23 -30.83 -15.37
N PRO A 234 -3.70 -32.07 -15.68
CA PRO A 234 -3.06 -32.90 -16.71
C PRO A 234 -2.98 -32.24 -18.08
N SER A 235 -4.06 -31.56 -18.51
CA SER A 235 -4.10 -30.85 -19.80
C SER A 235 -3.10 -29.70 -19.87
N PHE A 236 -2.78 -29.08 -18.72
CA PHE A 236 -1.79 -28.01 -18.62
C PHE A 236 -0.37 -28.56 -18.86
N SER A 237 -0.06 -29.73 -18.29
CA SER A 237 1.21 -30.41 -18.58
C SER A 237 1.32 -30.87 -20.04
N GLY A 238 0.21 -31.26 -20.67
CA GLY A 238 0.15 -31.58 -22.10
C GLY A 238 0.41 -30.35 -22.97
N LEU A 239 -0.25 -29.24 -22.68
CA LEU A 239 -0.06 -27.93 -23.33
C LEU A 239 1.42 -27.51 -23.38
N LEU A 240 2.08 -27.61 -22.23
CA LEU A 240 3.49 -27.28 -22.06
C LEU A 240 4.41 -28.14 -22.94
N ARG A 241 4.11 -29.43 -23.12
CA ARG A 241 4.90 -30.31 -23.99
C ARG A 241 4.77 -29.96 -25.46
N TYR A 242 3.59 -29.56 -25.92
CA TYR A 242 3.35 -29.27 -27.34
C TYR A 242 3.84 -27.89 -27.79
N SER A 243 3.86 -26.89 -26.90
CA SER A 243 4.30 -25.55 -27.26
C SER A 243 4.92 -24.78 -26.08
N PRO A 244 6.12 -25.18 -25.63
CA PRO A 244 6.75 -24.57 -24.46
C PRO A 244 7.04 -23.08 -24.65
N PHE A 245 7.42 -22.65 -25.86
CA PHE A 245 7.72 -21.25 -26.17
C PHE A 245 6.49 -20.35 -26.14
N LEU A 246 5.40 -20.77 -26.79
CA LEU A 246 4.15 -20.01 -26.81
C LEU A 246 3.65 -19.87 -25.37
N PHE A 247 3.58 -20.99 -24.64
CA PHE A 247 3.16 -21.03 -23.25
C PHE A 247 4.02 -20.12 -22.34
N ALA A 248 5.34 -20.22 -22.45
CA ALA A 248 6.27 -19.40 -21.69
C ALA A 248 6.07 -17.91 -21.98
N SER A 249 5.86 -17.54 -23.25
CA SER A 249 5.68 -16.14 -23.65
C SER A 249 4.41 -15.52 -23.06
N ILE A 250 3.29 -16.26 -23.08
CA ILE A 250 2.01 -15.76 -22.54
C ILE A 250 2.07 -15.67 -21.03
N SER A 251 2.58 -16.72 -20.39
CA SER A 251 2.62 -16.78 -18.95
C SER A 251 3.56 -15.70 -18.41
N THR A 252 4.66 -15.44 -19.12
CA THR A 252 5.54 -14.30 -18.84
C THR A 252 4.83 -12.96 -19.05
N ALA A 253 4.11 -12.77 -20.17
CA ALA A 253 3.38 -11.53 -20.42
C ALA A 253 2.28 -11.28 -19.37
N LEU A 254 1.49 -12.30 -19.03
CA LEU A 254 0.46 -12.24 -18.00
C LEU A 254 1.07 -12.00 -16.63
N PHE A 255 2.18 -12.66 -16.31
CA PHE A 255 2.89 -12.44 -15.06
C PHE A 255 3.43 -11.02 -14.96
N LEU A 256 4.14 -10.53 -15.99
CA LEU A 256 4.68 -9.17 -16.02
C LEU A 256 3.54 -8.14 -15.93
N PHE A 257 2.41 -8.41 -16.57
CA PHE A 257 1.21 -7.60 -16.45
C PHE A 257 0.69 -7.55 -15.01
N ILE A 258 0.47 -8.72 -14.38
CA ILE A 258 0.00 -8.83 -13.00
C ILE A 258 1.00 -8.17 -12.05
N ALA A 259 2.29 -8.40 -12.23
CA ALA A 259 3.36 -7.81 -11.43
C ALA A 259 3.38 -6.27 -11.57
N ALA A 260 3.33 -5.74 -12.79
CA ALA A 260 3.27 -4.30 -13.04
C ALA A 260 2.01 -3.68 -12.45
N TYR A 261 0.88 -4.37 -12.55
CA TYR A 261 -0.39 -3.97 -11.95
C TYR A 261 -0.29 -3.94 -10.41
N CYS A 262 0.16 -5.02 -9.80
CA CYS A 262 0.39 -5.10 -8.36
C CYS A 262 1.33 -3.99 -7.90
N ILE A 263 2.48 -3.80 -8.56
CA ILE A 263 3.43 -2.72 -8.23
C ILE A 263 2.78 -1.35 -8.31
N ARG A 264 1.98 -1.08 -9.35
CA ARG A 264 1.26 0.20 -9.50
C ARG A 264 0.24 0.40 -8.38
N THR A 265 -0.66 -0.55 -8.19
CA THR A 265 -1.71 -0.47 -7.15
C THR A 265 -1.10 -0.34 -5.77
N PHE A 266 -0.02 -1.07 -5.54
CA PHE A 266 0.74 -1.02 -4.30
C PHE A 266 1.37 0.36 -4.09
N ARG A 267 2.03 0.94 -5.09
CA ARG A 267 2.58 2.30 -5.00
C ARG A 267 1.51 3.35 -4.75
N GLU A 268 0.36 3.24 -5.41
CA GLU A 268 -0.76 4.14 -5.18
C GLU A 268 -1.30 4.01 -3.74
N ALA A 269 -1.46 2.78 -3.25
CA ALA A 269 -1.85 2.52 -1.86
C ALA A 269 -0.83 3.11 -0.89
N GLN A 270 0.48 2.86 -1.10
CA GLN A 270 1.56 3.43 -0.28
C GLN A 270 1.53 4.95 -0.22
N GLN A 271 1.29 5.62 -1.35
CA GLN A 271 1.21 7.07 -1.40
C GLN A 271 -0.02 7.60 -0.66
N ILE A 272 -1.16 6.94 -0.80
CA ILE A 272 -2.39 7.33 -0.09
C ILE A 272 -2.21 7.14 1.41
N GLU A 273 -1.69 5.98 1.81
CA GLU A 273 -1.41 5.69 3.22
C GLU A 273 -0.41 6.65 3.82
N ALA A 274 0.66 7.00 3.08
CA ALA A 274 1.63 7.93 3.60
C ALA A 274 1.01 9.30 3.92
N VAL A 275 0.14 9.77 3.03
CA VAL A 275 -0.61 11.02 3.24
C VAL A 275 -1.63 10.89 4.38
N GLN A 276 -2.32 9.76 4.48
CA GLN A 276 -3.32 9.53 5.53
C GLN A 276 -2.67 9.37 6.92
N PHE A 277 -1.55 8.66 6.98
CA PHE A 277 -0.75 8.46 8.18
C PHE A 277 -0.26 9.79 8.73
N ASP A 278 0.27 10.66 7.86
CA ASP A 278 0.67 12.04 8.20
C ASP A 278 -0.52 12.87 8.71
N GLN A 279 -1.66 12.84 8.03
CA GLN A 279 -2.77 13.74 8.32
C GLN A 279 -3.69 13.33 9.47
N HIS A 280 -3.84 12.04 9.74
CA HIS A 280 -4.88 11.55 10.66
C HIS A 280 -4.32 10.79 11.83
N GLY A 281 -3.09 10.28 11.71
CA GLY A 281 -2.58 9.34 12.68
C GLY A 281 -3.33 8.03 12.68
N LEU A 282 -2.94 7.19 13.61
CA LEU A 282 -3.60 5.93 13.86
C LEU A 282 -4.81 6.21 14.76
N ASP A 283 -5.93 5.56 14.46
CA ASP A 283 -6.99 5.42 15.46
C ASP A 283 -6.39 4.74 16.70
N GLU A 284 -6.79 5.17 17.89
CA GLU A 284 -6.31 4.56 19.14
C GLU A 284 -6.73 3.09 19.21
N PHE A 285 -5.75 2.19 19.28
CA PHE A 285 -6.00 0.78 19.49
C PHE A 285 -5.77 0.43 20.96
N SER A 286 -6.69 -0.35 21.53
CA SER A 286 -6.42 -0.98 22.81
C SER A 286 -5.22 -1.94 22.69
N ARG A 287 -4.49 -2.14 23.80
CA ARG A 287 -3.35 -3.08 23.83
C ARG A 287 -3.71 -4.48 23.31
N THR A 288 -4.94 -4.92 23.59
CA THR A 288 -5.45 -6.22 23.12
C THR A 288 -5.65 -6.23 21.61
N GLU A 289 -6.21 -5.16 21.03
CA GLU A 289 -6.37 -5.04 19.58
C GLU A 289 -5.00 -5.00 18.89
N SER A 290 -4.06 -4.17 19.36
CA SER A 290 -2.69 -4.13 18.86
C SER A 290 -2.03 -5.51 18.84
N LEU A 291 -2.17 -6.27 19.94
CA LEU A 291 -1.61 -7.63 20.04
C LEU A 291 -2.27 -8.60 19.05
N VAL A 292 -3.60 -8.57 18.93
CA VAL A 292 -4.34 -9.42 17.98
C VAL A 292 -3.94 -9.09 16.54
N LEU A 293 -3.80 -7.81 16.21
CA LEU A 293 -3.36 -7.37 14.89
C LEU A 293 -1.93 -7.82 14.62
N ALA A 294 -0.99 -7.58 15.54
CA ALA A 294 0.40 -8.02 15.41
C ALA A 294 0.49 -9.54 15.20
N LEU A 295 -0.22 -10.33 16.00
CA LEU A 295 -0.25 -11.79 15.87
C LEU A 295 -0.86 -12.22 14.52
N THR A 296 -1.90 -11.53 14.06
CA THR A 296 -2.52 -11.79 12.76
C THR A 296 -1.54 -11.55 11.61
N ALA A 297 -0.79 -10.44 11.62
CA ALA A 297 0.26 -10.19 10.62
C ALA A 297 1.30 -11.30 10.64
N VAL A 298 1.82 -11.67 11.82
CA VAL A 298 2.79 -12.74 11.98
C VAL A 298 2.29 -14.07 11.40
N LEU A 299 1.07 -14.48 11.76
CA LEU A 299 0.49 -15.75 11.29
C LEU A 299 0.28 -15.76 9.77
N VAL A 300 -0.17 -14.65 9.18
CA VAL A 300 -0.37 -14.54 7.72
C VAL A 300 0.97 -14.54 6.98
N SER A 301 1.97 -13.82 7.48
CA SER A 301 3.33 -13.83 6.92
C SER A 301 3.97 -15.21 6.96
N MET A 302 3.86 -15.91 8.10
CA MET A 302 4.35 -17.28 8.23
C MET A 302 3.62 -18.24 7.30
N GLY A 303 2.29 -18.16 7.25
CA GLY A 303 1.47 -18.99 6.34
C GLY A 303 1.84 -18.76 4.87
N PHE A 304 2.08 -17.51 4.49
CA PHE A 304 2.54 -17.15 3.16
C PHE A 304 3.95 -17.69 2.85
N ALA A 305 4.88 -17.58 3.79
CA ALA A 305 6.23 -18.13 3.64
C ALA A 305 6.20 -19.65 3.45
N VAL A 306 5.43 -20.37 4.28
CA VAL A 306 5.24 -21.82 4.14
C VAL A 306 4.64 -22.18 2.79
N LEU A 307 3.58 -21.48 2.37
CA LEU A 307 2.96 -21.72 1.06
C LEU A 307 3.94 -21.46 -0.10
N SER A 308 4.76 -20.41 0.01
CA SER A 308 5.77 -20.06 -1.00
C SER A 308 6.85 -21.13 -1.11
N VAL A 309 7.33 -21.67 0.01
CA VAL A 309 8.27 -22.80 0.03
C VAL A 309 7.62 -24.06 -0.57
N TYR A 310 6.39 -24.37 -0.20
CA TYR A 310 5.65 -25.49 -0.79
C TYR A 310 5.49 -25.31 -2.31
N ALA A 311 5.19 -24.11 -2.76
CA ALA A 311 5.08 -23.79 -4.17
C ALA A 311 6.40 -23.93 -4.93
N LEU A 312 7.51 -23.52 -4.30
CA LEU A 312 8.84 -23.68 -4.83
C LEU A 312 9.21 -25.17 -4.98
N VAL A 313 9.00 -25.97 -3.93
CA VAL A 313 9.29 -27.42 -3.96
C VAL A 313 8.40 -28.13 -4.98
N GLY A 314 7.10 -27.86 -4.99
CA GLY A 314 6.17 -28.40 -5.97
C GLY A 314 6.52 -27.98 -7.39
N GLY A 315 6.98 -26.74 -7.55
CA GLY A 315 7.52 -26.21 -8.78
C GLY A 315 8.74 -26.99 -9.28
N LEU A 316 9.76 -27.16 -8.44
CA LEU A 316 10.97 -27.94 -8.75
C LEU A 316 10.65 -29.40 -9.11
N ALA A 317 9.71 -30.03 -8.41
CA ALA A 317 9.24 -31.36 -8.75
C ALA A 317 8.59 -31.41 -10.14
N PHE A 318 7.82 -30.39 -10.51
CA PHE A 318 7.20 -30.28 -11.83
C PHE A 318 8.21 -29.99 -12.94
N VAL A 319 9.21 -29.14 -12.67
CA VAL A 319 10.34 -28.85 -13.56
C VAL A 319 10.98 -30.14 -14.05
N SER A 320 11.28 -31.06 -13.12
CA SER A 320 11.93 -32.33 -13.42
C SER A 320 11.17 -33.19 -14.44
N LYS A 321 9.85 -32.98 -14.60
CA LYS A 321 8.96 -33.74 -15.48
C LYS A 321 8.66 -33.05 -16.81
N THR A 322 8.89 -31.75 -16.93
CA THR A 322 8.41 -30.92 -18.06
C THR A 322 9.52 -30.26 -18.87
N GLY A 323 10.76 -30.25 -18.37
CA GLY A 323 11.93 -29.75 -19.09
C GLY A 323 12.33 -28.32 -18.69
N PRO A 324 13.48 -27.84 -19.19
CA PRO A 324 14.18 -26.67 -18.65
C PRO A 324 13.47 -25.34 -18.92
N VAL A 325 12.77 -25.17 -20.05
CA VAL A 325 12.09 -23.89 -20.35
C VAL A 325 10.95 -23.63 -19.37
N THR A 326 10.16 -24.67 -19.09
CA THR A 326 9.10 -24.63 -18.08
C THR A 326 9.68 -24.41 -16.69
N ALA A 327 10.90 -24.91 -16.45
CA ALA A 327 11.60 -24.69 -15.19
C ALA A 327 11.73 -23.24 -14.82
N TYR A 328 12.23 -22.41 -15.74
CA TYR A 328 12.51 -21.01 -15.47
C TYR A 328 11.24 -20.24 -15.12
N PHE A 329 10.12 -20.54 -15.77
CA PHE A 329 8.85 -19.87 -15.48
C PHE A 329 8.32 -20.23 -14.08
N VAL A 330 8.32 -21.53 -13.77
CA VAL A 330 7.86 -22.05 -12.49
C VAL A 330 8.72 -21.53 -11.35
N LEU A 331 10.04 -21.50 -11.57
CA LEU A 331 11.00 -20.94 -10.65
C LEU A 331 10.75 -19.45 -10.47
N PHE A 332 10.57 -18.67 -11.53
CA PHE A 332 10.34 -17.23 -11.44
C PHE A 332 9.03 -16.87 -10.72
N ALA A 333 7.93 -17.55 -11.04
CA ALA A 333 6.62 -17.31 -10.43
C ALA A 333 6.59 -17.69 -8.94
N ALA A 334 7.25 -18.79 -8.55
CA ALA A 334 7.35 -19.21 -7.16
C ALA A 334 8.38 -18.40 -6.38
N LEU A 335 9.45 -17.94 -7.02
CA LEU A 335 10.54 -17.21 -6.38
C LEU A 335 10.25 -15.72 -6.21
N LEU A 336 9.48 -15.05 -7.07
CA LEU A 336 9.24 -13.61 -6.94
C LEU A 336 8.64 -13.25 -5.55
N PRO A 337 7.57 -13.91 -5.07
CA PRO A 337 6.98 -13.56 -3.79
C PRO A 337 7.91 -13.93 -2.62
N PHE A 338 8.66 -15.03 -2.76
CA PHE A 338 9.69 -15.45 -1.83
C PHE A 338 10.84 -14.44 -1.74
N PHE A 339 11.35 -13.96 -2.87
CA PHE A 339 12.38 -12.92 -2.92
C PHE A 339 11.89 -11.59 -2.40
N TYR A 340 10.61 -11.25 -2.56
CA TYR A 340 10.06 -10.03 -1.99
C TYR A 340 10.10 -10.08 -0.45
N VAL A 341 9.64 -11.17 0.16
CA VAL A 341 9.65 -11.32 1.62
C VAL A 341 11.08 -11.47 2.14
N LEU A 342 11.88 -12.39 1.58
CA LEU A 342 13.25 -12.57 2.04
C LEU A 342 14.15 -11.37 1.75
N GLY A 343 13.96 -10.73 0.59
CA GLY A 343 14.66 -9.50 0.25
C GLY A 343 14.28 -8.36 1.18
N GLY A 344 13.00 -8.24 1.54
CA GLY A 344 12.54 -7.29 2.56
C GLY A 344 13.13 -7.59 3.94
N VAL A 345 13.16 -8.86 4.34
CA VAL A 345 13.78 -9.32 5.60
C VAL A 345 15.28 -9.05 5.64
N ALA A 346 16.00 -9.35 4.56
CA ALA A 346 17.42 -9.05 4.44
C ALA A 346 17.68 -7.54 4.45
N TYR A 347 16.84 -6.78 3.73
CA TYR A 347 16.91 -5.33 3.69
C TYR A 347 16.69 -4.70 5.08
N GLN A 348 15.64 -5.10 5.82
CA GLN A 348 15.41 -4.55 7.15
C GLN A 348 16.52 -4.93 8.14
N LEU A 349 17.04 -6.16 8.07
CA LEU A 349 18.14 -6.59 8.93
C LEU A 349 19.43 -5.85 8.62
N ALA A 350 19.78 -5.75 7.34
CA ALA A 350 20.98 -5.05 6.89
C ALA A 350 20.92 -3.57 7.25
N THR A 351 19.79 -2.91 6.99
CA THR A 351 19.59 -1.51 7.34
C THR A 351 19.63 -1.33 8.86
N PHE A 352 18.89 -2.14 9.64
CA PHE A 352 18.94 -2.10 11.10
C PHE A 352 20.36 -2.23 11.68
N ILE A 353 21.15 -3.20 11.21
CA ILE A 353 22.53 -3.41 11.69
C ILE A 353 23.45 -2.26 11.25
N TYR A 354 23.48 -1.96 9.96
CA TYR A 354 24.33 -0.90 9.40
C TYR A 354 24.08 0.42 10.12
N GLY A 355 22.83 0.67 10.46
CA GLY A 355 22.41 1.89 11.08
C GLY A 355 22.81 2.14 12.50
N ASN A 356 22.47 1.18 13.35
CA ASN A 356 22.88 1.21 14.73
C ASN A 356 24.42 1.26 14.84
N ALA A 357 25.12 0.54 13.96
CA ALA A 357 26.59 0.61 13.89
C ALA A 357 27.09 1.99 13.47
N THR A 358 26.52 2.59 12.42
CA THR A 358 26.92 3.91 11.92
C THR A 358 26.71 4.99 12.98
N LEU A 359 25.53 5.03 13.63
CA LEU A 359 25.25 5.99 14.69
C LEU A 359 26.20 5.85 15.87
N PHE A 360 26.50 4.61 16.28
CA PHE A 360 27.40 4.36 17.40
C PHE A 360 28.86 4.72 17.08
N LEU A 361 29.34 4.34 15.89
CA LEU A 361 30.73 4.53 15.50
C LEU A 361 31.07 5.97 15.12
N ASN A 362 30.11 6.71 14.57
CA ASN A 362 30.32 8.09 14.09
C ASN A 362 29.87 9.16 15.08
N SER A 363 29.40 8.78 16.27
CA SER A 363 29.09 9.73 17.33
C SER A 363 30.10 9.65 18.46
N GLU A 364 30.39 10.77 19.10
CA GLU A 364 31.34 10.89 20.21
C GLU A 364 30.62 11.34 21.49
N ASN A 365 31.01 10.84 22.65
CA ASN A 365 30.44 11.34 23.91
C ASN A 365 30.92 12.79 24.13
N ARG A 366 29.99 13.73 24.33
CA ARG A 366 30.30 15.11 24.65
C ARG A 366 29.47 15.54 25.86
N ASP A 367 30.13 16.18 26.81
CA ASP A 367 29.44 16.82 27.92
C ASP A 367 28.92 18.18 27.45
N LEU A 368 27.60 18.33 27.39
CA LEU A 368 26.91 19.53 26.90
C LEU A 368 26.32 20.35 28.06
N GLU A 369 26.59 20.00 29.32
CA GLU A 369 26.01 20.65 30.52
C GLU A 369 24.47 20.59 30.60
N LEU A 370 23.82 19.75 29.77
CA LEU A 370 22.36 19.56 29.75
C LEU A 370 21.87 18.66 30.90
N SER A 371 20.61 18.85 31.35
CA SER A 371 19.98 18.08 32.44
C SER A 371 19.58 16.62 32.10
N SER A 372 20.35 15.93 31.25
CA SER A 372 20.07 14.57 30.81
C SER A 372 20.61 13.51 31.79
N GLU A 373 19.78 12.51 32.11
CA GLU A 373 20.21 11.33 32.87
C GLU A 373 20.98 10.31 32.00
N TYR A 374 20.87 10.44 30.67
CA TYR A 374 21.49 9.58 29.69
C TYR A 374 22.66 10.29 29.01
N PRO A 375 23.75 9.58 28.68
CA PRO A 375 24.89 10.17 28.01
C PRO A 375 24.47 10.74 26.65
N VAL A 376 24.84 11.99 26.39
CA VAL A 376 24.62 12.65 25.11
C VAL A 376 25.84 12.46 24.22
N ARG A 377 25.60 12.05 22.99
CA ARG A 377 26.62 11.83 21.96
C ARG A 377 26.40 12.79 20.81
N VAL A 378 27.46 13.36 20.29
CA VAL A 378 27.43 14.28 19.16
C VAL A 378 27.83 13.55 17.89
N LEU A 379 26.98 13.62 16.87
CA LEU A 379 27.22 13.09 15.52
C LEU A 379 27.75 14.21 14.63
N ASP A 380 28.92 13.99 14.01
CA ASP A 380 29.50 14.87 12.99
C ASP A 380 28.61 14.86 11.73
N SER A 381 27.68 15.80 11.68
CA SER A 381 26.66 15.94 10.64
C SER A 381 26.04 17.33 10.69
N GLU A 382 26.02 18.01 9.55
CA GLU A 382 25.33 19.30 9.36
C GLU A 382 23.80 19.16 9.34
N ILE A 383 23.26 17.94 9.19
CA ILE A 383 21.81 17.69 9.26
C ILE A 383 21.38 17.77 10.72
N CYS A 384 20.47 18.69 11.08
CA CYS A 384 19.95 18.78 12.43
C CYS A 384 19.05 17.59 12.73
N MET A 385 19.48 16.81 13.71
CA MET A 385 18.92 15.53 14.08
C MET A 385 19.17 15.28 15.56
N ALA A 386 18.14 14.82 16.26
CA ALA A 386 18.24 14.25 17.60
C ALA A 386 17.62 12.85 17.61
N GLY A 387 18.02 12.02 18.57
CA GLY A 387 17.46 10.69 18.70
C GLY A 387 17.96 9.89 19.90
N ALA A 388 17.06 9.34 20.69
CA ALA A 388 17.30 8.31 21.69
C ALA A 388 17.67 6.96 21.06
N VAL A 389 18.77 6.35 21.47
CA VAL A 389 19.24 5.06 20.95
C VAL A 389 19.38 4.05 22.09
N SER A 390 18.86 2.84 21.88
CA SER A 390 19.07 1.70 22.79
C SER A 390 19.73 0.55 22.03
N LEU A 391 20.89 0.08 22.51
CA LEU A 391 21.66 -1.04 21.94
C LEU A 391 21.74 -2.20 22.93
N PHE A 392 20.58 -2.68 23.41
CA PHE A 392 20.39 -3.74 24.43
C PHE A 392 21.06 -3.50 25.80
N PHE A 393 22.34 -3.11 25.82
CA PHE A 393 23.18 -2.90 26.99
C PHE A 393 23.62 -1.44 27.17
N ARG A 394 23.30 -0.57 26.22
CA ARG A 394 23.68 0.86 26.24
C ARG A 394 22.54 1.71 25.74
N GLU A 395 22.27 2.78 26.46
CA GLU A 395 21.24 3.77 26.15
C GLU A 395 21.92 5.14 26.15
N PHE A 396 21.68 5.91 25.09
CA PHE A 396 22.28 7.22 24.89
C PHE A 396 21.39 8.06 24.00
N ILE A 397 21.54 9.38 24.09
CA ILE A 397 20.89 10.34 23.20
C ILE A 397 21.93 10.78 22.18
N VAL A 398 21.57 10.80 20.90
CA VAL A 398 22.41 11.35 19.84
C VAL A 398 21.85 12.70 19.44
N VAL A 399 22.71 13.69 19.30
CA VAL A 399 22.43 15.00 18.70
C VAL A 399 23.46 15.27 17.62
N SER A 400 23.08 15.84 16.49
CA SER A 400 24.01 16.22 15.41
C SER A 400 24.65 17.58 15.68
N GLU A 401 25.84 17.84 15.13
CA GLU A 401 26.45 19.17 15.15
C GLU A 401 25.54 20.26 14.56
N GLY A 402 24.88 20.00 13.42
CA GLY A 402 23.95 20.99 12.84
C GLY A 402 22.81 21.40 13.78
N LEU A 403 22.33 20.47 14.62
CA LEU A 403 21.30 20.77 15.62
C LEU A 403 21.85 21.66 16.74
N LEU A 404 23.08 21.42 17.16
CA LEU A 404 23.76 22.24 18.17
C LEU A 404 24.02 23.67 17.64
N ASP A 405 24.28 23.81 16.35
CA ASP A 405 24.53 25.09 15.71
C ASP A 405 23.24 25.92 15.49
N GLU A 406 22.09 25.25 15.37
CA GLU A 406 20.81 25.91 15.05
C GLU A 406 19.92 26.21 16.26
N LEU A 407 20.03 25.42 17.34
CA LEU A 407 19.20 25.55 18.54
C LEU A 407 19.92 26.30 19.67
N GLU A 408 19.17 27.15 20.38
CA GLU A 408 19.61 27.73 21.65
C GLU A 408 19.65 26.65 22.76
N GLU A 409 20.34 26.94 23.87
CA GLU A 409 20.53 25.97 24.96
C GLU A 409 19.21 25.45 25.53
N GLU A 410 18.23 26.34 25.74
CA GLU A 410 16.90 26.02 26.25
C GLU A 410 16.08 25.17 25.26
N GLU A 411 16.21 25.45 23.95
CA GLU A 411 15.55 24.69 22.89
C GLU A 411 16.17 23.30 22.75
N LEU A 412 17.51 23.21 22.82
CA LEU A 412 18.25 21.96 22.80
C LEU A 412 17.92 21.10 24.03
N GLU A 413 17.81 21.70 25.20
CA GLU A 413 17.40 21.01 26.43
C GLU A 413 15.98 20.43 26.29
N ALA A 414 15.05 21.15 25.66
CA ALA A 414 13.71 20.65 25.37
C ALA A 414 13.73 19.44 24.44
N VAL A 415 14.53 19.48 23.37
CA VAL A 415 14.69 18.35 22.45
C VAL A 415 15.31 17.15 23.15
N VAL A 416 16.37 17.35 23.95
CA VAL A 416 17.01 16.26 24.71
C VAL A 416 16.08 15.69 25.77
N ALA A 417 15.24 16.50 26.41
CA ALA A 417 14.21 16.04 27.34
C ALA A 417 13.17 15.16 26.64
N HIS A 418 12.74 15.52 25.43
CA HIS A 418 11.84 14.71 24.61
C HIS A 418 12.48 13.36 24.25
N GLU A 419 13.73 13.35 23.80
CA GLU A 419 14.45 12.10 23.51
C GLU A 419 14.66 11.24 24.77
N GLN A 420 14.97 11.87 25.90
CA GLN A 420 15.07 11.18 27.19
C GLN A 420 13.77 10.44 27.55
N ALA A 421 12.61 11.03 27.27
CA ALA A 421 11.31 10.39 27.51
C ALA A 421 11.19 9.04 26.80
N HIS A 422 11.69 8.92 25.56
CA HIS A 422 11.64 7.66 24.82
C HIS A 422 12.56 6.57 25.39
N LEU A 423 13.65 6.95 26.06
CA LEU A 423 14.47 6.01 26.83
C LEU A 423 13.72 5.58 28.10
N GLU A 424 13.18 6.55 28.84
CA GLU A 424 12.52 6.33 30.12
C GLU A 424 11.28 5.43 30.00
N TYR A 425 10.47 5.66 28.96
CA TYR A 425 9.28 4.86 28.72
C TYR A 425 9.55 3.56 27.94
N GLY A 426 10.81 3.28 27.60
CA GLY A 426 11.23 2.05 26.91
C GLY A 426 10.79 1.96 25.44
N ASP A 427 10.48 3.09 24.81
CA ASP A 427 10.04 3.14 23.40
C ASP A 427 11.17 2.68 22.47
N THR A 428 12.40 3.07 22.76
CA THR A 428 13.61 2.62 22.03
C THR A 428 13.83 1.11 22.14
N ARG A 429 13.61 0.51 23.32
CA ARG A 429 13.71 -0.94 23.53
C ARG A 429 12.67 -1.69 22.72
N ILE A 430 11.44 -1.19 22.66
CA ILE A 430 10.37 -1.76 21.84
C ILE A 430 10.75 -1.67 20.36
N ALA A 431 11.29 -0.54 19.90
CA ALA A 431 11.71 -0.40 18.51
C ALA A 431 12.85 -1.34 18.12
N VAL A 432 13.84 -1.50 19.00
CA VAL A 432 14.94 -2.48 18.84
C VAL A 432 14.38 -3.89 18.81
N LEU A 433 13.47 -4.22 19.72
CA LEU A 433 12.83 -5.54 19.78
C LEU A 433 12.05 -5.83 18.49
N VAL A 434 11.26 -4.88 18.00
CA VAL A 434 10.50 -5.04 16.75
C VAL A 434 11.42 -5.11 15.54
N GLY A 435 12.45 -4.27 15.48
CA GLY A 435 13.48 -4.30 14.44
C GLY A 435 14.22 -5.63 14.40
N ALA A 436 14.55 -6.19 15.56
CA ALA A 436 15.22 -7.47 15.71
C ALA A 436 14.29 -8.67 15.44
N LEU A 437 13.04 -8.64 15.91
CA LEU A 437 12.10 -9.77 15.80
C LEU A 437 11.41 -9.85 14.44
N SER A 438 11.14 -8.71 13.79
CA SER A 438 10.40 -8.66 12.51
C SER A 438 11.01 -9.55 11.40
N PRO A 439 12.34 -9.66 11.22
CA PRO A 439 12.96 -10.64 10.33
C PRO A 439 12.52 -12.09 10.57
N PHE A 440 12.46 -12.50 11.83
CA PHE A 440 12.23 -13.89 12.22
C PHE A 440 10.76 -14.31 12.07
N VAL A 441 9.85 -13.35 12.07
CA VAL A 441 8.42 -13.57 11.83
C VAL A 441 8.00 -13.28 10.39
N PHE A 442 8.96 -13.01 9.49
CA PHE A 442 8.75 -12.70 8.07
C PHE A 442 7.81 -11.51 7.81
N THR A 443 7.70 -10.59 8.77
CA THR A 443 6.84 -9.41 8.70
C THR A 443 7.70 -8.16 8.56
N GLY A 444 7.17 -7.14 7.87
CA GLY A 444 7.85 -5.84 7.79
C GLY A 444 7.73 -5.08 9.11
N ARG A 445 8.83 -4.49 9.59
CA ARG A 445 8.81 -3.69 10.84
C ARG A 445 7.79 -2.55 10.84
N ASN A 446 7.55 -1.87 9.71
CA ASN A 446 6.56 -0.79 9.64
C ASN A 446 5.13 -1.30 9.82
N VAL A 447 4.86 -2.55 9.44
CA VAL A 447 3.57 -3.20 9.67
C VAL A 447 3.35 -3.37 11.17
N LEU A 448 4.38 -3.83 11.89
CA LEU A 448 4.33 -3.98 13.34
C LEU A 448 4.31 -2.63 14.06
N PHE A 449 5.06 -1.63 13.58
CA PHE A 449 5.00 -0.28 14.16
C PHE A 449 3.64 0.37 13.98
N SER A 450 2.98 0.15 12.84
CA SER A 450 1.64 0.70 12.60
C SER A 450 0.57 0.21 13.57
N VAL A 451 0.81 -0.86 14.34
CA VAL A 451 -0.13 -1.36 15.35
C VAL A 451 0.28 -1.04 16.79
N LEU A 452 1.43 -0.39 17.02
CA LEU A 452 2.02 -0.19 18.36
C LEU A 452 1.75 1.18 19.00
N GLY A 453 0.94 2.02 18.36
CA GLY A 453 0.54 3.33 18.89
C GLY A 453 1.73 4.26 19.09
N PHE A 454 2.45 4.60 18.01
CA PHE A 454 3.61 5.49 18.11
C PHE A 454 3.21 6.94 18.41
N ARG A 455 2.06 7.40 17.91
CA ARG A 455 1.64 8.79 18.14
C ARG A 455 1.36 9.09 19.60
N GLU A 456 0.78 8.16 20.34
CA GLU A 456 0.58 8.31 21.78
C GLU A 456 1.92 8.37 22.52
N ARG A 457 2.95 7.69 22.01
CA ARG A 457 4.31 7.74 22.57
C ARG A 457 4.97 9.09 22.33
N GLU A 458 4.79 9.66 21.12
CA GLU A 458 5.22 11.02 20.80
C GLU A 458 4.56 12.06 21.70
N HIS A 459 3.23 11.96 21.88
CA HIS A 459 2.49 12.86 22.78
C HIS A 459 3.01 12.78 24.22
N ARG A 460 3.20 11.55 24.72
CA ARG A 460 3.72 11.32 26.06
C ARG A 460 5.17 11.82 26.21
N ALA A 461 5.97 11.78 25.14
CA ALA A 461 7.32 12.35 25.14
C ALA A 461 7.28 13.89 25.17
N ASP A 462 6.33 14.51 24.47
CA ASP A 462 6.06 15.95 24.52
C ASP A 462 5.60 16.39 25.91
N GLU A 463 4.64 15.68 26.52
CA GLU A 463 4.21 15.93 27.89
C GLU A 463 5.39 15.85 28.87
N TYR A 464 6.25 14.83 28.73
CA TYR A 464 7.43 14.69 29.58
C TYR A 464 8.39 15.88 29.43
N ALA A 465 8.70 16.27 28.19
CA ALA A 465 9.57 17.41 27.93
C ALA A 465 8.98 18.72 28.45
N ALA A 466 7.70 18.99 28.19
CA ALA A 466 6.99 20.17 28.67
C ALA A 466 6.98 20.25 30.20
N ASN A 467 6.78 19.12 30.88
CA ASN A 467 6.84 19.06 32.35
C ASN A 467 8.27 19.27 32.90
N LYS A 468 9.30 18.88 32.15
CA LYS A 468 10.69 18.95 32.58
C LYS A 468 11.31 20.33 32.37
N VAL A 469 11.12 20.93 31.19
CA VAL A 469 11.77 22.20 30.80
C VAL A 469 10.81 23.38 30.68
N GLY A 470 9.50 23.13 30.71
CA GLY A 470 8.48 24.13 30.45
C GLY A 470 7.87 24.00 29.05
N GLN A 471 6.57 24.28 28.97
CA GLN A 471 5.80 24.17 27.72
C GLN A 471 6.22 25.21 26.68
N GLU A 472 6.60 26.42 27.11
CA GLU A 472 7.06 27.50 26.22
C GLU A 472 8.37 27.10 25.53
N SER A 473 9.36 26.62 26.30
CA SER A 473 10.65 26.14 25.75
C SER A 473 10.48 25.00 24.75
N LEU A 474 9.56 24.06 25.01
CA LEU A 474 9.26 23.00 24.02
C LEU A 474 8.57 23.57 22.77
N ALA A 475 7.64 24.51 22.92
CA ALA A 475 6.95 25.13 21.79
C ALA A 475 7.92 25.93 20.92
N ASP A 476 8.85 26.66 21.53
CA ASP A 476 9.90 27.43 20.84
C ASP A 476 10.85 26.51 20.09
N ALA A 477 11.32 25.43 20.72
CA ALA A 477 12.13 24.40 20.06
C ALA A 477 11.41 23.82 18.83
N LEU A 478 10.11 23.51 18.95
CA LEU A 478 9.31 23.01 17.82
C LEU A 478 9.18 24.04 16.69
N ASP A 479 8.97 25.32 17.01
CA ASP A 479 8.91 26.41 16.02
C ASP A 479 10.26 26.60 15.31
N ARG A 480 11.35 26.55 16.08
CA ARG A 480 12.70 26.63 15.54
C ARG A 480 12.97 25.48 14.58
N LEU A 481 12.68 24.25 14.98
CA LEU A 481 12.79 23.06 14.13
C LEU A 481 11.93 23.15 12.85
N GLN A 482 10.75 23.76 12.92
CA GLN A 482 9.90 24.00 11.74
C GLN A 482 10.52 25.03 10.78
N SER A 483 11.24 26.01 11.32
CA SER A 483 11.84 27.12 10.59
C SER A 483 13.11 26.73 9.82
N ILE A 484 13.85 25.73 10.29
CA ILE A 484 15.06 25.23 9.66
C ILE A 484 14.69 24.65 8.28
N ARG A 485 15.04 25.39 7.21
CA ARG A 485 14.83 24.97 5.82
C ARG A 485 16.11 24.34 5.29
N TYR A 486 16.06 23.04 5.01
CA TYR A 486 17.18 22.36 4.36
C TYR A 486 17.17 22.58 2.85
N GLU A 487 18.31 23.01 2.32
CA GLU A 487 18.70 22.63 0.97
C GLU A 487 18.99 21.12 0.98
N SER A 488 18.53 20.40 -0.04
CA SER A 488 18.59 18.93 -0.08
C SER A 488 20.02 18.40 0.09
N VAL A 489 20.38 17.97 1.30
CA VAL A 489 21.70 17.40 1.59
C VAL A 489 21.80 16.01 0.96
N HIS A 490 22.83 15.79 0.14
CA HIS A 490 23.03 14.56 -0.63
C HIS A 490 23.60 13.37 0.17
N ASN A 491 23.95 13.58 1.45
CA ASN A 491 24.48 12.54 2.33
C ASN A 491 23.41 12.07 3.31
N VAL A 492 22.89 10.87 3.05
CA VAL A 492 21.85 10.24 3.86
C VAL A 492 22.48 9.76 5.17
N VAL A 493 22.37 10.54 6.24
CA VAL A 493 22.49 9.99 7.59
C VAL A 493 21.38 8.97 7.74
N PRO A 494 21.71 7.71 8.03
CA PRO A 494 20.73 6.68 7.84
C PRO A 494 19.85 6.65 9.11
N GLU A 495 18.53 6.81 8.91
CA GLU A 495 17.51 6.93 9.96
C GLU A 495 17.30 5.58 10.64
N PHE A 496 17.64 5.43 11.91
CA PHE A 496 17.61 4.10 12.53
C PHE A 496 17.05 4.02 13.94
N SER A 497 17.06 5.13 14.67
CA SER A 497 16.26 5.18 15.88
C SER A 497 14.81 5.49 15.52
N PRO A 498 13.83 4.88 16.20
CA PRO A 498 12.44 5.32 16.18
C PRO A 498 12.23 6.82 16.41
N THR A 499 13.18 7.51 17.03
CA THR A 499 13.04 8.93 17.39
C THR A 499 13.94 9.85 16.55
N ILE A 500 14.72 9.28 15.62
CA ILE A 500 15.59 10.08 14.76
C ILE A 500 14.76 10.82 13.71
N ASN A 501 14.65 12.13 13.91
CA ASN A 501 13.97 13.03 13.01
C ASN A 501 14.93 13.63 11.98
N ASN A 502 14.72 13.30 10.71
CA ASN A 502 15.26 14.07 9.60
C ASN A 502 14.20 15.07 9.15
N PHE A 503 14.35 16.32 9.56
CA PHE A 503 13.44 17.39 9.15
C PHE A 503 13.57 17.63 7.63
N ARG A 504 12.60 17.15 6.83
CA ARG A 504 12.30 17.59 5.44
C ARG A 504 13.30 17.29 4.30
N SER A 505 14.14 16.27 4.36
CA SER A 505 14.95 15.91 3.17
C SER A 505 14.12 15.21 2.07
N GLU A 506 14.12 15.76 0.84
CA GLU A 506 13.61 15.05 -0.35
C GLU A 506 14.51 13.83 -0.63
N ARG A 507 14.10 12.68 -0.10
CA ARG A 507 14.88 11.45 -0.14
C ARG A 507 15.11 10.99 -1.59
N VAL A 508 16.35 10.98 -2.05
CA VAL A 508 16.73 10.25 -3.28
C VAL A 508 16.62 8.75 -2.99
N ARG A 509 15.41 8.20 -3.14
CA ARG A 509 15.15 6.78 -2.85
C ARG A 509 15.88 5.92 -3.87
N ASN A 510 16.85 5.15 -3.39
CA ASN A 510 17.47 4.09 -4.19
C ASN A 510 16.43 3.02 -4.55
N LEU A 511 16.77 2.13 -5.50
CA LEU A 511 15.83 1.12 -5.99
C LEU A 511 15.29 0.22 -4.86
N TRP A 512 16.13 -0.13 -3.90
CA TRP A 512 15.76 -1.00 -2.78
C TRP A 512 14.77 -0.34 -1.83
N ASP A 513 14.99 0.91 -1.47
CA ASP A 513 14.08 1.71 -0.64
C ASP A 513 12.70 1.87 -1.32
N ARG A 514 12.67 2.03 -2.65
CA ARG A 514 11.40 2.06 -3.41
C ARG A 514 10.65 0.74 -3.39
N ILE A 515 11.34 -0.39 -3.24
CA ILE A 515 10.71 -1.72 -3.27
C ILE A 515 10.31 -2.16 -1.85
N TYR A 516 11.20 -1.98 -0.88
CA TYR A 516 11.07 -2.52 0.48
C TYR A 516 10.81 -1.47 1.54
N GLY A 517 11.17 -0.21 1.30
CA GLY A 517 11.21 0.86 2.31
C GLY A 517 9.87 1.10 3.03
N PHE A 518 8.76 0.88 2.35
CA PHE A 518 7.43 1.11 2.93
C PHE A 518 7.04 0.10 4.03
N TYR A 519 7.33 -1.20 3.87
CA TYR A 519 7.00 -2.21 4.88
C TYR A 519 8.18 -2.61 5.75
N TYR A 520 9.36 -2.68 5.15
CA TYR A 520 10.58 -3.20 5.76
C TYR A 520 11.58 -2.06 6.08
N GLY A 521 11.37 -0.85 5.57
CA GLY A 521 12.20 0.33 5.87
C GLY A 521 11.77 1.06 7.13
N ASN A 522 12.11 2.34 7.23
CA ASN A 522 11.88 3.19 8.42
C ASN A 522 10.67 4.11 8.30
N PHE A 523 9.89 4.01 7.22
CA PHE A 523 8.78 4.92 6.93
C PHE A 523 7.82 5.14 8.11
N ALA A 524 7.40 4.08 8.82
CA ALA A 524 6.44 4.23 9.91
C ALA A 524 7.05 4.88 11.16
N LEU A 525 8.38 4.96 11.26
CA LEU A 525 9.05 5.68 12.34
C LEU A 525 9.21 7.16 11.95
N SER A 526 9.77 7.44 10.77
CA SER A 526 10.02 8.81 10.31
C SER A 526 8.74 9.64 10.16
N ASP A 527 7.65 9.01 9.74
CA ASP A 527 6.41 9.71 9.41
C ASP A 527 5.36 9.55 10.52
N ALA A 528 5.71 8.92 11.66
CA ALA A 528 4.78 8.74 12.78
C ALA A 528 4.60 10.02 13.60
N HIS A 529 5.58 10.92 13.57
CA HIS A 529 5.53 12.17 14.29
C HIS A 529 4.29 12.97 13.86
N PRO A 530 3.42 13.38 14.80
CA PRO A 530 2.37 14.33 14.49
C PRO A 530 2.99 15.62 13.93
N SER A 531 2.24 16.34 13.10
CA SER A 531 2.71 17.63 12.61
C SER A 531 3.01 18.56 13.79
N ILE A 532 3.99 19.45 13.60
CA ILE A 532 4.38 20.42 14.65
C ILE A 532 3.17 21.23 15.15
N GLU A 533 2.30 21.66 14.24
CA GLU A 533 1.04 22.33 14.60
C GLU A 533 0.15 21.47 15.49
N GLN A 534 0.06 20.17 15.20
CA GLN A 534 -0.73 19.24 16.01
C GLN A 534 -0.11 19.06 17.41
N ARG A 535 1.21 18.93 17.51
CA ARG A 535 1.94 18.84 18.80
C ARG A 535 1.70 20.10 19.63
N LYS A 536 1.84 21.29 19.03
CA LYS A 536 1.57 22.58 19.69
C LYS A 536 0.13 22.73 20.16
N THR A 537 -0.84 22.34 19.33
CA THR A 537 -2.27 22.38 19.69
C THR A 537 -2.54 21.52 20.92
N LEU A 538 -1.93 20.33 20.98
CA LEU A 538 -2.09 19.41 22.10
C LEU A 538 -1.46 19.95 23.40
N LEU A 539 -0.26 20.51 23.31
CA LEU A 539 0.38 21.20 24.44
C LEU A 539 -0.53 22.31 24.99
N GLN A 540 -1.11 23.14 24.11
CA GLN A 540 -2.02 24.23 24.50
C GLN A 540 -3.33 23.74 25.12
N SER A 541 -3.89 22.63 24.65
CA SER A 541 -5.12 22.09 25.24
C SER A 541 -4.92 21.57 26.66
N ASP A 542 -3.72 21.05 26.96
CA ASP A 542 -3.41 20.53 28.29
C ASP A 542 -3.22 21.67 29.30
N SER A 543 -2.65 22.81 28.88
CA SER A 543 -2.53 24.00 29.74
C SER A 543 -3.88 24.60 30.13
N ASP A 544 -4.89 24.55 29.25
CA ASP A 544 -6.23 25.09 29.54
C ASP A 544 -7.03 24.20 30.52
N SER A 545 -6.58 22.96 30.74
CA SER A 545 -7.26 21.97 31.57
C SER A 545 -6.81 21.94 33.04
N ASN A 546 -5.67 22.55 33.35
CA ASN A 546 -5.07 22.66 34.68
C ASN A 546 -5.28 24.06 35.27
#